data_AF-A0A328NSG9-F1
#
_entry.id   AF-A0A328NSG9-F1
#
_cell.length_a   1.000
_cell.length_b   1.000
_cell.length_c   1.000
_cell.angle_alpha   90.00
_cell.angle_beta   90.00
_cell.angle_gamma   90.00
#
_symmetry.space_group_name_H-M   'P 1'
#
loop_
_entity.id
_entity.type
_entity.pdbx_description
1 polymer ?
#
loop_
_entity_poly.entity_id
_entity_poly.type
_entity_poly.pdbx_seq_one_letter_code
_entity_poly.pdbx_strand_id
1 'polypeptide(L)'
;MNWVDRIVEETGWRQEPEGPGWEQTEAELGVALPTDFKELSGRFVPGSFSGYLSLLRPTDEHDHQPLLSMWAGSRQMAAMDDFAAQMYAPYGIFGADTGPGLIQWGIDMSEGDHFWLADRSVEPDRWPVVSRGGDGGPLHRFDMSTAEFVHRVIADPEFKPFTVADPPRLPFYLPHWAPYPPSTEEWEALSDPNRRS
;
A
#
# COMPACT_ATOMS: atom_id res chain seq x y z
N MET A 1 -15.18 0.43 -15.33
CA MET A 1 -14.01 -0.34 -14.87
C MET A 1 -13.45 0.37 -13.67
N ASN A 2 -13.35 -0.30 -12.52
CA ASN A 2 -12.79 0.29 -11.31
C ASN A 2 -11.23 0.30 -11.42
N TRP A 3 -10.55 0.93 -10.47
CA TRP A 3 -9.08 1.00 -10.50
C TRP A 3 -8.41 -0.36 -10.24
N VAL A 4 -9.04 -1.24 -9.47
CA VAL A 4 -8.53 -2.60 -9.22
C VAL A 4 -8.49 -3.41 -10.52
N ASP A 5 -9.56 -3.36 -11.32
CA ASP A 5 -9.63 -4.01 -12.63
C ASP A 5 -8.55 -3.49 -13.58
N ARG A 6 -8.24 -2.18 -13.52
CA ARG A 6 -7.12 -1.60 -14.30
C ARG A 6 -5.78 -2.16 -13.86
N ILE A 7 -5.52 -2.26 -12.55
CA ILE A 7 -4.27 -2.85 -12.05
C ILE A 7 -4.16 -4.32 -12.48
N VAL A 8 -5.26 -5.08 -12.45
CA VAL A 8 -5.31 -6.45 -12.94
C VAL A 8 -4.98 -6.54 -14.43
N GLU A 9 -5.54 -5.65 -15.25
CA GLU A 9 -5.26 -5.58 -16.69
C GLU A 9 -3.79 -5.24 -16.97
N GLU A 10 -3.27 -4.19 -16.35
CA GLU A 10 -1.89 -3.70 -16.52
C GLU A 10 -0.85 -4.73 -16.07
N THR A 11 -1.10 -5.41 -14.94
CA THR A 11 -0.20 -6.44 -14.42
C THR A 11 -0.37 -7.80 -15.10
N GLY A 12 -1.49 -8.04 -15.78
CA GLY A 12 -1.86 -9.35 -16.33
C GLY A 12 -2.10 -10.43 -15.26
N TRP A 13 -2.33 -10.03 -14.00
CA TRP A 13 -2.53 -10.95 -12.88
C TRP A 13 -3.87 -11.69 -13.00
N ARG A 14 -3.91 -13.01 -12.75
CA ARG A 14 -5.09 -13.85 -13.01
C ARG A 14 -5.45 -14.85 -11.91
N GLN A 15 -4.91 -14.69 -10.70
CA GLN A 15 -5.29 -15.60 -9.61
C GLN A 15 -6.70 -15.30 -9.08
N GLU A 16 -7.35 -16.33 -8.55
CA GLU A 16 -8.65 -16.17 -7.90
C GLU A 16 -8.50 -15.34 -6.62
N PRO A 17 -9.45 -14.43 -6.33
CA PRO A 17 -9.40 -13.68 -5.09
C PRO A 17 -9.54 -14.60 -3.88
N GLU A 18 -8.69 -14.41 -2.86
CA GLU A 18 -8.89 -15.04 -1.55
C GLU A 18 -9.59 -14.03 -0.62
N GLY A 19 -10.71 -14.49 -0.04
CA GLY A 19 -11.63 -13.72 0.81
C GLY A 19 -11.13 -13.50 2.24
N PRO A 20 -11.85 -12.68 3.04
CA PRO A 20 -11.27 -11.66 3.91
C PRO A 20 -10.74 -12.16 5.27
N GLY A 21 -9.77 -11.41 5.80
CA GLY A 21 -9.29 -11.50 7.19
C GLY A 21 -9.18 -10.12 7.86
N TRP A 22 -9.97 -9.13 7.44
CA TRP A 22 -9.85 -7.74 7.90
C TRP A 22 -10.67 -7.41 9.14
N GLU A 23 -11.58 -8.29 9.55
CA GLU A 23 -12.55 -8.08 10.62
C GLU A 23 -11.87 -7.76 11.96
N GLN A 24 -10.80 -8.48 12.29
CA GLN A 24 -10.03 -8.22 13.50
C GLN A 24 -9.33 -6.86 13.44
N THR A 25 -8.71 -6.53 12.31
CA THR A 25 -8.03 -5.24 12.11
C THR A 25 -9.00 -4.08 12.21
N GLU A 26 -10.18 -4.18 11.59
CA GLU A 26 -11.24 -3.16 11.68
C GLU A 26 -11.80 -3.02 13.10
N ALA A 27 -11.97 -4.14 13.83
CA ALA A 27 -12.41 -4.13 15.22
C ALA A 27 -11.41 -3.41 16.14
N GLU A 28 -10.12 -3.67 15.98
CA GLU A 28 -9.06 -3.06 16.81
C GLU A 28 -8.83 -1.58 16.47
N LEU A 29 -8.90 -1.19 15.20
CA LEU A 29 -8.84 0.22 14.79
C LEU A 29 -10.12 0.99 15.17
N GLY A 30 -11.25 0.26 15.32
CA GLY A 30 -12.57 0.84 15.58
C GLY A 30 -13.15 1.60 14.39
N VAL A 31 -12.73 1.24 13.16
CA VAL A 31 -13.18 1.80 11.88
C VAL A 31 -13.12 0.72 10.80
N ALA A 32 -13.99 0.80 9.80
CA ALA A 32 -13.85 0.01 8.59
C ALA A 32 -12.69 0.53 7.73
N LEU A 33 -12.06 -0.35 6.95
CA LEU A 33 -11.03 0.00 5.97
C LEU A 33 -11.66 0.31 4.60
N PRO A 34 -10.96 1.09 3.74
CA PRO A 34 -11.42 1.36 2.38
C PRO A 34 -11.73 0.06 1.60
N THR A 35 -12.85 0.07 0.90
CA THR A 35 -13.37 -1.08 0.15
C THR A 35 -12.43 -1.48 -0.97
N ASP A 36 -11.85 -0.51 -1.68
CA ASP A 36 -10.93 -0.75 -2.79
C ASP A 36 -9.61 -1.38 -2.33
N PHE A 37 -9.12 -1.01 -1.15
CA PHE A 37 -7.96 -1.65 -0.54
C PHE A 37 -8.24 -3.10 -0.15
N LYS A 38 -9.40 -3.38 0.46
CA LYS A 38 -9.78 -4.76 0.76
C LYS A 38 -9.94 -5.60 -0.51
N GLU A 39 -10.50 -5.02 -1.58
CA GLU A 39 -10.56 -5.66 -2.90
C GLU A 39 -9.17 -5.95 -3.47
N LEU A 40 -8.26 -4.97 -3.44
CA LEU A 40 -6.86 -5.16 -3.83
C LEU A 40 -6.20 -6.28 -3.05
N SER A 41 -6.31 -6.25 -1.72
CA SER A 41 -5.70 -7.24 -0.83
C SER A 41 -6.22 -8.65 -1.08
N GLY A 42 -7.49 -8.81 -1.48
CA GLY A 42 -8.08 -10.09 -1.84
C GLY A 42 -7.66 -10.58 -3.23
N ARG A 43 -7.58 -9.68 -4.23
CA ARG A 43 -7.16 -10.06 -5.60
C ARG A 43 -5.66 -10.33 -5.71
N PHE A 44 -4.86 -9.62 -4.93
CA PHE A 44 -3.40 -9.70 -4.92
C PHE A 44 -2.92 -10.35 -3.61
N VAL A 45 -2.56 -11.63 -3.73
CA VAL A 45 -1.94 -12.43 -2.66
C VAL A 45 -0.66 -11.76 -2.12
N PRO A 46 -0.13 -12.09 -0.93
CA PRO A 46 1.08 -11.48 -0.40
C PRO A 46 2.22 -11.37 -1.44
N GLY A 47 2.67 -10.15 -1.69
CA GLY A 47 3.50 -9.81 -2.84
C GLY A 47 3.69 -8.31 -2.99
N SER A 48 4.34 -7.94 -4.09
CA SER A 48 4.62 -6.56 -4.44
C SER A 48 4.24 -6.22 -5.89
N PHE A 49 3.72 -5.00 -6.08
CA PHE A 49 3.45 -4.42 -7.38
C PHE A 49 4.73 -3.90 -8.00
N SER A 50 5.05 -4.40 -9.20
CA SER A 50 6.30 -4.16 -9.94
C SER A 50 7.55 -4.42 -9.11
N GLY A 51 7.46 -5.31 -8.12
CA GLY A 51 8.53 -5.57 -7.16
C GLY A 51 8.89 -4.36 -6.28
N TYR A 52 8.01 -3.35 -6.18
CA TYR A 52 8.27 -2.08 -5.52
C TYR A 52 7.35 -1.81 -4.33
N LEU A 53 6.02 -1.80 -4.55
CA LEU A 53 5.04 -1.44 -3.50
C LEU A 53 4.35 -2.68 -2.97
N SER A 54 4.31 -2.84 -1.65
CA SER A 54 3.64 -3.95 -0.97
C SER A 54 2.51 -3.43 -0.08
N LEU A 55 1.41 -4.18 -0.02
CA LEU A 55 0.31 -3.90 0.90
C LEU A 55 0.57 -4.59 2.24
N LEU A 56 0.43 -3.87 3.34
CA LEU A 56 0.36 -4.49 4.66
C LEU A 56 -0.87 -5.40 4.72
N ARG A 57 -0.73 -6.57 5.35
CA ARG A 57 -1.78 -7.59 5.36
C ARG A 57 -2.57 -7.54 6.66
N PRO A 58 -3.75 -8.20 6.71
CA PRO A 58 -4.38 -8.48 7.99
C PRO A 58 -3.46 -9.31 8.88
N THR A 59 -3.73 -9.32 10.18
CA THR A 59 -3.03 -10.22 11.11
C THR A 59 -3.35 -11.67 10.77
N ASP A 60 -2.35 -12.43 10.32
CA ASP A 60 -2.41 -13.88 10.19
C ASP A 60 -1.15 -14.54 10.81
N GLU A 61 -1.17 -15.86 10.97
CA GLU A 61 -0.07 -16.60 11.63
C GLU A 61 1.24 -16.62 10.83
N HIS A 62 1.25 -16.14 9.58
CA HIS A 62 2.36 -16.27 8.64
C HIS A 62 2.91 -14.93 8.15
N ASP A 63 2.24 -13.80 8.43
CA ASP A 63 2.70 -12.49 8.01
C ASP A 63 3.65 -11.85 9.03
N HIS A 64 4.81 -11.44 8.53
CA HIS A 64 5.86 -10.81 9.32
C HIS A 64 5.61 -9.31 9.53
N GLN A 65 4.70 -8.67 8.76
CA GLN A 65 4.40 -7.24 8.86
C GLN A 65 2.89 -6.91 8.80
N PRO A 66 2.07 -7.43 9.72
CA PRO A 66 0.64 -7.15 9.71
C PRO A 66 0.37 -5.67 10.03
N LEU A 67 -0.66 -5.12 9.37
CA LEU A 67 -1.04 -3.71 9.45
C LEU A 67 -1.21 -3.23 10.90
N LEU A 68 -1.85 -4.05 11.73
CA LEU A 68 -2.13 -3.71 13.12
C LEU A 68 -0.86 -3.54 13.96
N SER A 69 0.16 -4.37 13.72
CA SER A 69 1.45 -4.27 14.41
C SER A 69 2.20 -3.00 14.00
N MET A 70 2.16 -2.65 12.72
CA MET A 70 2.75 -1.40 12.21
C MET A 70 2.09 -0.18 12.86
N TRP A 71 0.75 -0.13 12.84
CA TRP A 71 0.00 0.94 13.48
C TRP A 71 0.28 1.06 14.99
N ALA A 72 0.25 -0.06 15.72
CA ALA A 72 0.52 -0.08 17.15
C ALA A 72 1.95 0.38 17.47
N GLY A 73 2.94 -0.06 16.69
CA GLY A 73 4.33 0.34 16.80
C GLY A 73 4.53 1.85 16.55
N SER A 74 3.98 2.37 15.45
CA SER A 74 4.03 3.82 15.15
C SER A 74 3.39 4.65 16.26
N ARG A 75 2.25 4.21 16.78
CA ARG A 75 1.55 4.87 17.89
C ARG A 75 2.39 4.86 19.17
N GLN A 76 2.99 3.72 19.51
CA GLN A 76 3.85 3.62 20.69
C GLN A 76 5.08 4.51 20.58
N MET A 77 5.76 4.50 19.42
CA MET A 77 6.94 5.36 19.19
C MET A 77 6.58 6.84 19.30
N ALA A 78 5.51 7.28 18.64
CA ALA A 78 5.06 8.67 18.69
C ALA A 78 4.63 9.12 20.11
N ALA A 79 4.17 8.19 20.96
CA ALA A 79 3.82 8.50 22.34
C ALA A 79 5.04 8.60 23.28
N MET A 80 6.17 7.99 22.92
CA MET A 80 7.38 7.93 23.74
C MET A 80 8.42 8.98 23.38
N ASP A 81 8.41 9.49 22.15
CA ASP A 81 9.45 10.39 21.61
C ASP A 81 8.83 11.47 20.71
N ASP A 82 9.00 12.74 21.09
CA ASP A 82 8.54 13.91 20.33
C ASP A 82 9.18 13.98 18.93
N PHE A 83 10.43 13.53 18.77
CA PHE A 83 11.09 13.47 17.48
C PHE A 83 10.43 12.40 16.58
N ALA A 84 10.07 11.25 17.15
CA ALA A 84 9.31 10.24 16.44
C ALA A 84 7.89 10.73 16.11
N ALA A 85 7.25 11.48 17.00
CA ALA A 85 5.94 12.09 16.73
C ALA A 85 6.00 13.09 15.57
N GLN A 86 7.09 13.87 15.47
CA GLN A 86 7.32 14.84 14.40
C GLN A 86 7.38 14.19 13.01
N MET A 87 7.75 12.90 12.92
CA MET A 87 7.72 12.13 11.67
C MET A 87 6.31 11.96 11.08
N TYR A 88 5.26 12.13 11.89
CA TYR A 88 3.86 11.99 11.46
C TYR A 88 3.13 13.34 11.39
N ALA A 89 3.81 14.45 11.68
CA ALA A 89 3.25 15.78 11.59
C ALA A 89 2.96 16.18 10.12
N PRO A 90 1.89 16.95 9.85
CA PRO A 90 0.99 17.59 10.83
C PRO A 90 -0.17 16.69 11.27
N TYR A 91 -0.25 15.45 10.81
CA TYR A 91 -1.45 14.61 10.95
C TYR A 91 -1.49 13.80 12.26
N GLY A 92 -0.34 13.36 12.76
CA GLY A 92 -0.26 12.44 13.89
C GLY A 92 -0.73 11.01 13.53
N ILE A 93 -0.73 10.12 14.51
CA ILE A 93 -1.20 8.73 14.34
C ILE A 93 -2.66 8.63 14.77
N PHE A 94 -3.45 7.92 13.95
CA PHE A 94 -4.86 7.68 14.21
C PHE A 94 -5.07 6.90 15.52
N GLY A 95 -6.11 7.25 16.29
CA GLY A 95 -6.43 6.58 17.54
C GLY A 95 -7.79 6.97 18.09
N ALA A 96 -8.34 6.12 18.98
CA ALA A 96 -9.60 6.41 19.67
C ALA A 96 -9.51 7.67 20.56
N ASP A 97 -8.35 7.89 21.14
CA ASP A 97 -7.99 8.98 22.06
C ASP A 97 -7.29 10.15 21.35
N THR A 98 -6.59 9.92 20.24
CA THR A 98 -5.87 10.97 19.49
C THR A 98 -6.71 11.64 18.40
N GLY A 99 -7.77 10.97 17.92
CA GLY A 99 -8.64 11.50 16.86
C GLY A 99 -8.20 11.10 15.45
N PRO A 100 -8.54 11.91 14.41
CA PRO A 100 -8.10 11.69 13.04
C PRO A 100 -6.57 11.62 12.93
N GLY A 101 -6.05 10.84 12.00
CA GLY A 101 -4.60 10.68 11.83
C GLY A 101 -4.23 9.60 10.83
N LEU A 102 -2.94 9.27 10.80
CA LEU A 102 -2.39 8.32 9.85
C LEU A 102 -2.58 6.87 10.31
N ILE A 103 -3.00 6.01 9.37
CA ILE A 103 -2.96 4.55 9.46
C ILE A 103 -2.13 4.05 8.29
N GLN A 104 -1.02 3.36 8.55
CA GLN A 104 -0.17 2.83 7.48
C GLN A 104 -0.85 1.64 6.80
N TRP A 105 -0.81 1.59 5.47
CA TRP A 105 -1.38 0.51 4.68
C TRP A 105 -0.41 -0.12 3.68
N GLY A 106 0.69 0.56 3.40
CA GLY A 106 1.69 0.10 2.46
C GLY A 106 3.09 0.56 2.80
N ILE A 107 4.05 -0.19 2.27
CA ILE A 107 5.48 0.10 2.29
C ILE A 107 6.01 -0.09 0.88
N ASP A 108 7.09 0.59 0.55
CA ASP A 108 7.82 0.35 -0.70
C ASP A 108 9.27 -0.08 -0.47
N MET A 109 9.89 -0.65 -1.51
CA MET A 109 11.27 -1.14 -1.49
C MET A 109 12.32 -0.07 -1.21
N SER A 110 11.96 1.21 -1.31
CA SER A 110 12.86 2.32 -0.99
C SER A 110 12.73 2.79 0.46
N GLU A 111 12.00 2.08 1.31
CA GLU A 111 11.64 2.51 2.68
C GLU A 111 10.60 3.65 2.69
N GLY A 112 9.83 3.82 1.61
CA GLY A 112 8.69 4.72 1.60
C GLY A 112 7.50 4.19 2.38
N ASP A 113 6.76 5.12 2.98
CA ASP A 113 5.59 4.83 3.81
C ASP A 113 4.31 5.36 3.15
N HIS A 114 3.26 4.55 3.16
CA HIS A 114 1.96 4.92 2.62
C HIS A 114 0.84 4.76 3.64
N PHE A 115 0.06 5.82 3.82
CA PHE A 115 -0.92 5.96 4.87
C PHE A 115 -2.30 6.35 4.32
N TRP A 116 -3.34 6.06 5.08
CA TRP A 116 -4.61 6.76 4.98
C TRP A 116 -4.63 7.88 6.01
N LEU A 117 -5.18 9.04 5.64
CA LEU A 117 -5.58 10.04 6.61
C LEU A 117 -7.01 9.72 7.09
N ALA A 118 -7.09 8.87 8.12
CA ALA A 118 -8.33 8.32 8.62
C ALA A 118 -9.05 9.31 9.55
N ASP A 119 -10.38 9.36 9.42
CA ASP A 119 -11.28 10.14 10.25
C ASP A 119 -12.59 9.37 10.45
N ARG A 120 -13.01 9.17 11.70
CA ARG A 120 -14.25 8.43 12.04
C ARG A 120 -15.52 9.12 11.54
N SER A 121 -15.46 10.42 11.28
CA SER A 121 -16.59 11.20 10.77
C SER A 121 -16.73 11.13 9.24
N VAL A 122 -15.78 10.49 8.56
CA VAL A 122 -15.72 10.37 7.10
C VAL A 122 -15.77 8.90 6.70
N GLU A 123 -16.55 8.59 5.66
CA GLU A 123 -16.59 7.26 5.07
C GLU A 123 -15.18 6.80 4.64
N PRO A 124 -14.74 5.56 4.97
CA PRO A 124 -13.38 5.09 4.68
C PRO A 124 -12.97 5.22 3.22
N ASP A 125 -13.88 4.98 2.27
CA ASP A 125 -13.64 5.11 0.83
C ASP A 125 -13.30 6.54 0.39
N ARG A 126 -13.47 7.53 1.28
CA ARG A 126 -13.16 8.94 1.05
C ARG A 126 -11.93 9.43 1.80
N TRP A 127 -11.26 8.56 2.54
CA TRP A 127 -10.01 8.93 3.21
C TRP A 127 -8.91 9.21 2.18
N PRO A 128 -8.21 10.35 2.26
CA PRO A 128 -7.07 10.63 1.41
C PRO A 128 -5.93 9.64 1.64
N VAL A 129 -5.17 9.36 0.59
CA VAL A 129 -3.86 8.73 0.70
C VAL A 129 -2.83 9.79 1.09
N VAL A 130 -1.94 9.46 2.02
CA VAL A 130 -0.78 10.27 2.37
C VAL A 130 0.46 9.41 2.22
N SER A 131 1.45 9.86 1.46
CA SER A 131 2.65 9.08 1.17
C SER A 131 3.92 9.89 1.40
N ARG A 132 4.98 9.20 1.80
CA ARG A 132 6.33 9.74 1.93
C ARG A 132 7.30 8.81 1.21
N GLY A 133 8.21 9.40 0.43
CA GLY A 133 9.29 8.65 -0.20
C GLY A 133 10.34 8.21 0.82
N GLY A 134 11.10 7.18 0.47
CA GLY A 134 12.15 6.62 1.32
C GLY A 134 13.31 7.54 1.69
N ASP A 135 13.43 8.68 1.02
CA ASP A 135 14.40 9.73 1.35
C ASP A 135 14.06 10.50 2.64
N GLY A 136 12.94 10.17 3.29
CA GLY A 136 12.47 10.86 4.49
C GLY A 136 11.89 12.25 4.19
N GLY A 137 11.51 12.50 2.94
CA GLY A 137 10.90 13.75 2.48
C GLY A 137 9.56 14.08 3.16
N PRO A 138 8.91 15.19 2.75
CA PRO A 138 7.64 15.60 3.34
C PRO A 138 6.52 14.59 3.03
N LEU A 139 5.49 14.58 3.87
CA LEU A 139 4.26 13.84 3.60
C LEU A 139 3.46 14.53 2.49
N HIS A 140 3.12 13.78 1.44
CA HIS A 140 2.31 14.23 0.31
C HIS A 140 0.91 13.67 0.42
N ARG A 141 -0.10 14.55 0.42
CA ARG A 141 -1.51 14.15 0.43
C ARG A 141 -2.07 14.06 -0.98
N PHE A 142 -2.88 13.03 -1.19
CA PHE A 142 -3.58 12.75 -2.44
C PHE A 142 -5.05 12.44 -2.16
N ASP A 143 -5.94 13.23 -2.73
CA ASP A 143 -7.39 13.01 -2.65
C ASP A 143 -7.81 11.99 -3.72
N MET A 144 -7.38 10.73 -3.53
CA MET A 144 -7.69 9.60 -4.40
C MET A 144 -7.81 8.29 -3.60
N SER A 145 -8.37 7.26 -4.21
CA SER A 145 -8.48 5.94 -3.59
C SER A 145 -7.12 5.23 -3.53
N THR A 146 -7.04 4.14 -2.74
CA THR A 146 -5.79 3.37 -2.63
C THR A 146 -5.45 2.67 -3.93
N ALA A 147 -6.45 2.09 -4.60
CA ALA A 147 -6.28 1.48 -5.91
C ALA A 147 -5.90 2.49 -6.99
N GLU A 148 -6.42 3.70 -6.95
CA GLU A 148 -5.95 4.75 -7.86
C GLU A 148 -4.47 5.10 -7.62
N PHE A 149 -4.06 5.25 -6.36
CA PHE A 149 -2.68 5.54 -6.01
C PHE A 149 -1.72 4.44 -6.50
N VAL A 150 -2.03 3.17 -6.21
CA VAL A 150 -1.23 2.03 -6.65
C VAL A 150 -1.12 1.99 -8.18
N HIS A 151 -2.23 2.20 -8.89
CA HIS A 151 -2.22 2.26 -10.35
C HIS A 151 -1.27 3.37 -10.86
N ARG A 152 -1.36 4.57 -10.32
CA ARG A 152 -0.49 5.69 -10.74
C ARG A 152 0.98 5.39 -10.45
N VAL A 153 1.30 4.78 -9.31
CA VAL A 153 2.68 4.36 -8.98
C VAL A 153 3.26 3.42 -10.02
N ILE A 154 2.48 2.47 -10.55
CA ILE A 154 3.03 1.44 -11.45
C ILE A 154 2.83 1.72 -12.94
N ALA A 155 1.91 2.61 -13.31
CA ALA A 155 1.51 2.81 -14.72
C ALA A 155 1.53 4.28 -15.19
N ASP A 156 1.67 5.27 -14.30
CA ASP A 156 1.71 6.69 -14.70
C ASP A 156 3.13 7.28 -14.55
N PRO A 157 3.89 7.48 -15.64
CA PRO A 157 5.26 7.99 -15.58
C PRO A 157 5.35 9.44 -15.08
N GLU A 158 4.25 10.20 -15.10
CA GLU A 158 4.20 11.58 -14.62
C GLU A 158 3.90 11.68 -13.12
N PHE A 159 3.56 10.57 -12.45
CA PHE A 159 3.23 10.53 -11.02
C PHE A 159 4.48 10.56 -10.12
N LYS A 160 5.33 11.56 -10.31
CA LYS A 160 6.54 11.80 -9.51
C LYS A 160 6.18 12.37 -8.12
N PRO A 161 6.98 12.11 -7.07
CA PRO A 161 8.20 11.29 -7.08
C PRO A 161 7.95 9.78 -6.91
N PHE A 162 6.70 9.33 -6.81
CA PHE A 162 6.35 7.98 -6.36
C PHE A 162 6.33 6.91 -7.46
N THR A 163 6.24 7.32 -8.72
CA THR A 163 6.08 6.37 -9.83
C THR A 163 7.36 5.60 -10.15
N VAL A 164 7.18 4.29 -10.37
CA VAL A 164 8.15 3.37 -10.95
C VAL A 164 7.78 2.99 -12.39
N ALA A 165 6.75 3.61 -12.96
CA ALA A 165 6.37 3.40 -14.36
C ALA A 165 7.51 3.88 -15.28
N ASP A 166 7.96 2.97 -16.16
CA ASP A 166 9.05 3.21 -17.12
C ASP A 166 8.69 2.65 -18.50
N PRO A 167 7.69 3.24 -19.21
CA PRO A 167 7.30 2.75 -20.53
C PRO A 167 8.51 2.66 -21.49
N PRO A 168 8.63 1.59 -22.29
CA PRO A 168 7.58 0.63 -22.63
C PRO A 168 7.46 -0.57 -21.68
N ARG A 169 8.16 -0.58 -20.53
CA ARG A 169 8.05 -1.66 -19.55
C ARG A 169 6.64 -1.70 -18.96
N LEU A 170 6.05 -2.89 -18.92
CA LEU A 170 4.75 -3.12 -18.32
C LEU A 170 4.87 -3.41 -16.83
N PRO A 171 3.94 -2.93 -16.01
CA PRO A 171 3.89 -3.32 -14.60
C PRO A 171 3.59 -4.81 -14.47
N PHE A 172 3.95 -5.41 -13.35
CA PHE A 172 3.72 -6.82 -13.06
C PHE A 172 3.44 -7.02 -11.58
N TYR A 173 3.08 -8.23 -11.17
CA TYR A 173 2.91 -8.57 -9.76
C TYR A 173 3.87 -9.70 -9.36
N LEU A 174 4.54 -9.57 -8.22
CA LEU A 174 5.50 -10.55 -7.72
C LEU A 174 5.04 -11.09 -6.34
N PRO A 175 4.46 -12.29 -6.28
CA PRO A 175 4.14 -12.95 -5.01
C PRO A 175 5.40 -13.24 -4.19
N HIS A 176 5.31 -13.18 -2.86
CA HIS A 176 6.47 -13.40 -1.98
C HIS A 176 7.12 -14.80 -2.12
N TRP A 177 6.36 -15.80 -2.52
CA TRP A 177 6.85 -17.17 -2.74
C TRP A 177 7.37 -17.41 -4.16
N ALA A 178 7.15 -16.47 -5.09
CA ALA A 178 7.79 -16.56 -6.39
C ALA A 178 9.30 -16.37 -6.20
N PRO A 179 10.16 -17.12 -6.94
CA PRO A 179 11.59 -16.88 -6.89
C PRO A 179 11.85 -15.42 -7.27
N TYR A 180 12.48 -14.67 -6.36
CA TYR A 180 12.95 -13.33 -6.68
C TYR A 180 13.85 -13.42 -7.91
N PRO A 181 13.65 -12.61 -8.96
CA PRO A 181 14.39 -12.80 -10.21
C PRO A 181 15.89 -12.60 -9.93
N PRO A 182 16.72 -13.65 -10.04
CA PRO A 182 18.12 -13.59 -9.61
C PRO A 182 18.98 -12.75 -10.56
N SER A 183 18.47 -12.36 -11.73
CA SER A 183 19.17 -11.57 -12.73
C SER A 183 18.36 -10.37 -13.24
N THR A 184 19.06 -9.37 -13.79
CA THR A 184 18.44 -8.25 -14.52
C THR A 184 17.62 -8.74 -15.71
N GLU A 185 18.06 -9.80 -16.39
CA GLU A 185 17.39 -10.34 -17.57
C GLU A 185 16.01 -10.93 -17.24
N GLU A 186 15.89 -11.67 -16.13
CA GLU A 186 14.59 -12.20 -15.67
C GLU A 186 13.67 -11.09 -15.15
N TRP A 187 14.25 -10.05 -14.53
CA TRP A 187 13.53 -8.84 -14.18
C TRP A 187 12.96 -8.12 -15.42
N GLU A 188 13.79 -7.95 -16.45
CA GLU A 188 13.38 -7.34 -17.72
C GLU A 188 12.29 -8.16 -18.40
N ALA A 189 12.40 -9.50 -18.39
CA ALA A 189 11.40 -10.39 -18.95
C ALA A 189 10.02 -10.27 -18.26
N LEU A 190 9.98 -10.04 -16.95
CA LEU A 190 8.73 -9.79 -16.23
C LEU A 190 8.06 -8.48 -16.66
N SER A 191 8.84 -7.50 -17.10
CA SER A 191 8.35 -6.19 -17.54
C SER A 191 8.23 -6.07 -19.07
N ASP A 192 8.55 -7.12 -19.82
CA ASP A 192 8.55 -7.10 -21.29
C ASP A 192 7.11 -6.93 -21.82
N PRO A 193 6.84 -5.93 -22.67
CA PRO A 193 5.53 -5.78 -23.31
C PRO A 193 5.10 -6.97 -24.18
N ASN A 194 6.02 -7.84 -24.58
CA ASN A 194 5.75 -9.07 -25.33
C ASN A 194 5.67 -10.32 -24.44
N ARG A 195 5.70 -10.19 -23.11
CA ARG A 195 5.57 -11.34 -22.21
C ARG A 195 4.27 -12.09 -22.50
N ARG A 196 4.34 -13.41 -22.64
CA ARG A 196 3.13 -14.24 -22.80
C ARG A 196 2.38 -14.26 -21.46
N SER A 197 1.09 -13.94 -21.51
CA SER A 197 0.16 -14.00 -20.36
C SER A 197 -0.46 -15.39 -20.17
#